data_AF-A0A2T5UCZ8-F1
#
_entry.id   AF-A0A2T5UCZ8-F1
#
_cell.length_a   1.000
_cell.length_b   1.000
_cell.length_c   1.000
_cell.angle_alpha   90.00
_cell.angle_beta   90.00
_cell.angle_gamma   90.00
#
_symmetry.space_group_name_H-M   'P 1'
#
loop_
_entity.id
_entity.type
_entity.pdbx_description
1 polymer ?
#
loop_
_entity_poly.entity_id
_entity_poly.type
_entity_poly.pdbx_seq_one_letter_code
_entity_poly.pdbx_strand_id
1 'polypeptide(L)' 'MQDHEHEATALEFQDLIAKMNDKQLRASYLASAAEAGDPWQDALAAAMSERGIDD' A
#
# COMPACT_ATOMS: atom_id res chain seq x y z
N MET A 1 -20.27 -13.48 -3.79
CA MET A 1 -19.00 -14.02 -3.25
C MET A 1 -17.81 -13.30 -3.89
N GLN A 2 -17.83 -11.97 -4.02
CA GLN A 2 -16.74 -11.20 -4.64
C GLN A 2 -16.07 -10.25 -3.64
N ASP A 3 -16.76 -9.87 -2.57
CA ASP A 3 -16.25 -8.95 -1.54
C ASP A 3 -15.13 -9.58 -0.69
N HIS A 4 -15.14 -10.91 -0.54
CA HIS A 4 -14.15 -11.64 0.26
C HIS A 4 -12.74 -11.65 -0.37
N GLU A 5 -12.64 -11.61 -1.71
CA GLU A 5 -11.36 -11.64 -2.41
C GLU A 5 -10.64 -10.29 -2.31
N HIS A 6 -11.41 -9.19 -2.33
CA HIS A 6 -10.87 -7.84 -2.15
C HIS A 6 -10.41 -7.58 -0.72
N GLU A 7 -11.15 -8.03 0.30
CA GLU A 7 -10.75 -7.89 1.72
C GLU A 7 -9.49 -8.70 2.07
N ALA A 8 -9.39 -9.94 1.56
CA ALA A 8 -8.20 -10.76 1.78
C ALA A 8 -6.95 -10.09 1.18
N THR A 9 -7.08 -9.55 -0.03
CA THR A 9 -5.99 -8.88 -0.74
C THR A 9 -5.55 -7.60 -0.01
N ALA A 10 -6.49 -6.81 0.53
CA ALA A 10 -6.19 -5.60 1.29
C ALA A 10 -5.45 -5.90 2.62
N LEU A 11 -5.78 -7.01 3.29
CA LEU A 11 -5.09 -7.45 4.50
C LEU A 11 -3.67 -7.96 4.19
N GLU A 12 -3.49 -8.69 3.09
CA GLU A 12 -2.17 -9.13 2.63
C GLU A 12 -1.27 -7.95 2.28
N PHE A 13 -1.80 -6.90 1.64
CA PHE A 13 -1.06 -5.68 1.37
C PHE A 13 -0.63 -4.96 2.64
N GLN A 14 -1.51 -4.83 3.62
CA GLN A 14 -1.16 -4.22 4.91
C GLN A 14 -0.05 -4.99 5.64
N ASP A 15 -0.09 -6.32 5.65
CA ASP A 15 0.97 -7.14 6.28
C ASP A 15 2.32 -6.99 5.54
N LEU A 16 2.30 -6.97 4.20
CA LEU A 16 3.50 -6.71 3.39
C LEU A 16 4.07 -5.33 3.66
N ILE A 17 3.21 -4.30 3.72
CA ILE A 17 3.58 -2.92 3.98
C ILE A 17 4.10 -2.74 5.41
N ALA A 18 3.50 -3.40 6.40
CA ALA A 18 3.96 -3.37 7.79
C ALA A 18 5.39 -3.93 7.92
N LYS A 19 5.76 -4.90 7.09
CA LYS A 19 7.12 -5.48 7.01
C LYS A 19 8.10 -4.59 6.24
N MET A 20 7.64 -3.59 5.49
CA MET A 20 8.49 -2.66 4.77
C MET A 20 9.01 -1.54 5.69
N ASN A 21 10.27 -1.14 5.48
CA ASN A 21 10.82 0.08 6.06
C ASN A 21 10.45 1.30 5.20
N ASP A 22 10.60 2.50 5.75
CA ASP A 22 10.13 3.76 5.11
C ASP A 22 10.75 4.00 3.73
N LYS A 23 12.03 3.64 3.55
CA LYS A 23 12.70 3.67 2.24
C LYS A 23 12.08 2.71 1.23
N GLN A 24 11.73 1.50 1.67
CA GLN A 24 11.12 0.48 0.81
C GLN A 24 9.70 0.90 0.46
N LEU A 25 8.95 1.44 1.42
CA LEU A 25 7.60 1.95 1.22
C LEU A 25 7.59 3.07 0.16
N ARG A 26 8.47 4.07 0.29
CA ARG A 26 8.61 5.16 -0.69
C ARG A 26 9.06 4.65 -2.06
N ALA A 27 10.01 3.71 -2.10
CA ALA A 27 10.47 3.13 -3.37
C ALA A 27 9.36 2.32 -4.05
N SER A 28 8.57 1.56 -3.29
CA SER A 28 7.42 0.82 -3.80
C SER A 28 6.32 1.74 -4.30
N TYR A 29 6.05 2.84 -3.59
CA TYR A 29 5.09 3.86 -4.02
C TYR A 29 5.54 4.54 -5.33
N LEU A 30 6.81 4.94 -5.44
CA LEU A 30 7.37 5.56 -6.65
C LEU A 30 7.51 4.58 -7.83
N ALA A 31 7.82 3.32 -7.55
CA ALA A 31 7.91 2.26 -8.57
C ALA A 31 6.53 1.80 -9.04
N SER A 32 5.50 1.99 -8.21
CA SER A 32 4.13 1.78 -8.61
C SER A 32 3.72 2.91 -9.55
N ALA A 33 4.06 2.74 -10.84
CA ALA A 33 3.49 3.52 -11.95
C ALA A 33 2.01 3.15 -12.20
N ALA A 34 1.35 2.59 -11.19
CA ALA A 34 -0.06 2.24 -11.25
C ALA A 34 -0.87 3.54 -11.36
N GLU A 35 -1.92 3.50 -12.17
CA GLU A 35 -2.84 4.62 -12.28
C GLU A 35 -3.51 4.88 -10.93
N ALA A 36 -3.77 6.15 -10.63
CA ALA A 36 -4.52 6.54 -9.43
C ALA A 36 -5.83 5.73 -9.36
N GLY A 37 -6.01 4.99 -8.27
CA GLY A 37 -7.13 4.06 -8.09
C GLY A 37 -6.72 2.59 -7.99
N ASP A 38 -5.44 2.26 -8.11
CA ASP A 38 -4.96 0.92 -7.80
C ASP A 38 -4.97 0.67 -6.27
N PRO A 39 -5.59 -0.42 -5.79
CA PRO A 39 -5.70 -0.70 -4.36
C PRO A 39 -4.34 -0.89 -3.68
N TRP A 40 -3.30 -1.29 -4.41
CA TRP A 40 -1.95 -1.38 -3.88
C TRP A 40 -1.34 0.00 -3.65
N GLN A 41 -1.55 0.93 -4.58
CA GLN A 41 -1.06 2.31 -4.45
C GLN A 41 -1.78 3.05 -3.31
N ASP A 42 -3.08 2.82 -3.15
CA ASP A 42 -3.88 3.39 -2.06
C ASP A 42 -3.39 2.89 -0.68
N ALA A 43 -3.15 1.58 -0.56
CA ALA A 43 -2.58 0.98 0.65
C ALA A 43 -1.18 1.53 0.99
N LEU A 44 -0.33 1.73 -0.02
CA LEU A 44 1.00 2.34 0.17
C LEU A 44 0.90 3.80 0.62
N ALA A 45 0.00 4.58 0.01
CA ALA A 45 -0.23 5.97 0.38
C ALA A 45 -0.77 6.11 1.81
N ALA A 46 -1.76 5.28 2.18
CA ALA A 46 -2.31 5.23 3.52
C ALA A 46 -1.21 4.95 4.57
N ALA A 47 -0.38 3.93 4.33
CA ALA A 47 0.71 3.60 5.24
C ALA A 47 1.83 4.66 5.31
N MET A 48 2.12 5.36 4.20
CA MET A 48 3.04 6.50 4.21
C MET A 48 2.50 7.64 5.06
N SER A 49 1.20 7.92 4.97
CA SER A 49 0.51 8.93 5.76
C SER A 49 0.48 8.56 7.25
N GLU A 50 0.15 7.30 7.59
CA GLU A 50 0.15 6.80 8.97
C GLU A 50 1.52 6.89 9.65
N ARG A 51 2.59 6.70 8.87
CA ARG A 51 3.97 6.80 9.36
C ARG A 51 4.56 8.21 9.31
N GLY A 52 3.83 9.19 8.77
CA GLY A 52 4.33 10.56 8.60
C GLY A 52 5.51 10.66 7.64
N ILE A 53 5.55 9.81 6.60
CA ILE A 53 6.56 9.83 5.53
C ILE A 53 6.12 10.76 4.37
N ASP A 54 4.92 11.34 4.50
CA ASP A 54 4.41 12.45 3.68
C ASP A 54 5.35 13.65 3.90
N ASP A 55 6.10 14.02 2.85
CA ASP A 55 7.02 15.17 2.82
C ASP A 55 6.27 16.48 2.58
#